data_AF-A0AB72V9C9-F1
#
_entry.id   AF-A0AB72V9C9-F1
#
_cell.length_a   1.000
_cell.length_b   1.000
_cell.length_c   1.000
_cell.angle_alpha   90.00
_cell.angle_beta   90.00
_cell.angle_gamma   90.00
#
_symmetry.space_group_name_H-M   'P 1'
#
loop_
_entity.id
_entity.type
_entity.pdbx_description
1 polymer ?
#
loop_
_entity_poly.entity_id
_entity_poly.type
_entity_poly.pdbx_seq_one_letter_code
_entity_poly.pdbx_strand_id
1 'polypeptide(L)'
;MASTPHKHVRVALGLVALIPLLAACTGGGSTETSTESTAETTPATTTEATTTPATTASSSVIETTESSTAETSTKGSGETSTSKPRMTKEVEAAYKAFSSLAPVELFEQFETCDPSGVEDSFACNGPEVGQFQFFDNASKATSTTQLLTELRSSRVVEDSGSKVVGWTTIGTMSIITVVDNDQGLVLQQMVSSDKIDPEERIYELGLSTPKDTEESSEETSASKN
;
A
#
# COMPACT_ATOMS: atom_id res chain seq x y z
N MET A 1 35.92 -7.97 45.57
CA MET A 1 35.20 -9.13 46.16
C MET A 1 33.80 -9.10 45.58
N ALA A 2 33.20 -10.09 44.91
CA ALA A 2 33.54 -11.42 44.40
C ALA A 2 32.51 -11.68 43.27
N SER A 3 32.95 -12.03 42.05
CA SER A 3 32.90 -13.39 41.47
C SER A 3 31.49 -13.94 41.15
N THR A 4 31.28 -14.17 39.84
CA THR A 4 30.22 -14.88 39.05
C THR A 4 30.00 -16.36 39.49
N PRO A 5 29.14 -17.25 38.88
CA PRO A 5 28.50 -17.24 37.54
C PRO A 5 27.10 -17.93 37.30
N HIS A 6 26.60 -17.77 36.06
CA HIS A 6 25.84 -18.65 35.14
C HIS A 6 24.64 -19.50 35.58
N LYS A 7 23.60 -19.49 34.71
CA LYS A 7 23.08 -20.72 34.04
C LYS A 7 22.31 -20.37 32.75
N HIS A 8 22.93 -20.67 31.62
CA HIS A 8 22.25 -20.83 30.33
C HIS A 8 21.49 -22.16 30.35
N VAL A 9 20.21 -22.15 29.98
CA VAL A 9 19.47 -23.38 29.66
C VAL A 9 19.47 -23.52 28.14
N ARG A 10 20.43 -24.32 27.65
CA ARG A 10 20.38 -24.93 26.32
C ARG A 10 19.63 -26.25 26.50
N VAL A 11 18.53 -26.45 25.79
CA VAL A 11 17.96 -27.78 25.56
C VAL A 11 18.22 -28.11 24.10
N ALA A 12 19.08 -29.10 23.90
CA ALA A 12 19.35 -29.77 22.63
C ALA A 12 19.16 -31.28 22.83
N LEU A 13 19.03 -31.98 21.70
CA LEU A 13 18.68 -33.40 21.48
C LEU A 13 17.16 -33.64 21.38
N GLY A 14 16.62 -34.30 20.35
CA GLY A 14 17.23 -35.41 19.62
C GLY A 14 16.96 -35.45 18.12
N LEU A 15 17.82 -36.23 17.48
CA LEU A 15 18.05 -36.44 16.07
C LEU A 15 17.32 -37.73 15.66
N VAL A 16 16.44 -37.68 14.66
CA VAL A 16 16.03 -38.87 13.89
C VAL A 16 16.02 -38.48 12.41
N ALA A 17 16.96 -39.06 11.68
CA ALA A 17 17.05 -39.07 10.24
C ALA A 17 16.17 -40.18 9.66
N LEU A 18 15.59 -40.00 8.46
CA LEU A 18 15.57 -40.96 7.33
C LEU A 18 14.61 -40.53 6.19
N ILE A 19 15.19 -39.92 5.14
CA ILE A 19 15.16 -40.25 3.68
C ILE A 19 13.80 -40.33 2.92
N PRO A 20 13.73 -39.88 1.63
CA PRO A 20 12.52 -39.49 0.91
C PRO A 20 11.94 -40.60 0.01
N LEU A 21 10.66 -40.48 -0.34
CA LEU A 21 10.04 -41.25 -1.44
C LEU A 21 9.36 -40.30 -2.42
N LEU A 22 10.04 -40.08 -3.55
CA LEU A 22 9.46 -39.70 -4.82
C LEU A 22 8.57 -40.84 -5.29
N ALA A 23 7.28 -40.58 -5.54
CA ALA A 23 6.43 -41.46 -6.33
C ALA A 23 5.86 -40.66 -7.51
N ALA A 24 6.57 -40.75 -8.63
CA ALA A 24 6.05 -40.42 -9.94
C ALA A 24 5.05 -41.51 -10.36
N CYS A 25 3.79 -41.14 -10.59
CA CYS A 25 2.82 -42.03 -11.23
C CYS A 25 2.89 -41.83 -12.74
N THR A 26 3.64 -42.70 -13.42
CA THR A 26 3.47 -42.97 -14.84
C THR A 26 3.06 -44.43 -15.02
N GLY A 27 1.89 -44.63 -15.60
CA GLY A 27 1.67 -45.70 -16.57
C GLY A 27 1.32 -47.09 -16.07
N GLY A 28 0.11 -47.52 -16.47
CA GLY A 28 -0.22 -48.90 -16.78
C GLY A 28 -0.53 -49.76 -15.55
N GLY A 29 -1.77 -50.15 -15.31
CA GLY A 29 -2.65 -50.79 -16.27
C GLY A 29 -2.86 -52.22 -15.78
N SER A 30 -4.04 -52.50 -15.25
CA SER A 30 -4.55 -53.87 -15.15
C SER A 30 -6.03 -53.84 -15.45
N THR A 31 -6.34 -54.62 -16.46
CA THR A 31 -7.59 -54.77 -17.17
C THR A 31 -8.52 -55.72 -16.41
N GLU A 32 -9.80 -55.55 -16.70
CA GLU A 32 -10.92 -56.51 -16.55
C GLU A 32 -11.64 -56.53 -15.19
N THR A 33 -12.98 -56.63 -15.09
CA THR A 33 -14.14 -56.49 -15.99
C THR A 33 -15.38 -56.66 -15.08
N SER A 34 -16.42 -55.86 -15.32
CA SER A 34 -17.85 -56.04 -14.97
C SER A 34 -18.30 -56.26 -13.51
N THR A 35 -19.17 -55.39 -12.99
CA THR A 35 -20.66 -55.52 -13.10
C THR A 35 -21.37 -54.45 -12.24
N GLU A 36 -22.17 -53.65 -12.94
CA GLU A 36 -23.46 -53.01 -12.62
C GLU A 36 -24.12 -53.21 -11.23
N SER A 37 -24.56 -52.12 -10.57
CA SER A 37 -25.97 -51.87 -10.20
C SER A 37 -26.14 -50.69 -9.23
N THR A 38 -26.81 -49.65 -9.74
CA THR A 38 -27.79 -48.73 -9.12
C THR A 38 -27.99 -48.72 -7.59
N ALA A 39 -27.89 -47.53 -6.99
CA ALA A 39 -28.89 -46.99 -6.06
C ALA A 39 -28.71 -45.47 -5.84
N GLU A 40 -29.74 -44.73 -6.21
CA GLU A 40 -30.05 -43.35 -5.84
C GLU A 40 -30.43 -43.29 -4.35
N THR A 41 -29.92 -42.32 -3.58
CA THR A 41 -30.54 -41.89 -2.30
C THR A 41 -30.09 -40.47 -1.92
N THR A 42 -31.04 -39.53 -1.95
CA THR A 42 -31.13 -38.31 -1.12
C THR A 42 -31.90 -38.70 0.15
N PRO A 43 -31.55 -38.30 1.39
CA PRO A 43 -31.88 -36.98 1.99
C PRO A 43 -30.82 -36.51 3.03
N ALA A 44 -30.86 -35.44 3.82
CA ALA A 44 -31.89 -34.52 4.28
C ALA A 44 -31.24 -33.22 4.81
N THR A 45 -32.05 -32.16 4.81
CA THR A 45 -31.94 -30.90 5.57
C THR A 45 -31.68 -31.10 7.08
N THR A 46 -30.82 -30.24 7.65
CA THR A 46 -30.90 -29.81 9.06
C THR A 46 -30.59 -28.32 9.16
N THR A 47 -31.53 -27.63 9.79
CA THR A 47 -31.58 -26.22 10.20
C THR A 47 -30.98 -26.06 11.60
N GLU A 48 -30.72 -24.81 12.01
CA GLU A 48 -30.35 -24.27 13.35
C GLU A 48 -28.85 -23.96 13.52
N ALA A 49 -28.40 -22.85 14.11
CA ALA A 49 -29.08 -21.73 14.74
C ALA A 49 -28.22 -20.46 14.68
N THR A 50 -28.95 -19.34 14.63
CA THR A 50 -28.63 -17.96 15.00
C THR A 50 -27.70 -17.81 16.21
N THR A 51 -26.62 -17.05 16.06
CA THR A 51 -26.09 -16.21 17.15
C THR A 51 -25.56 -14.89 16.58
N THR A 52 -26.38 -13.86 16.77
CA THR A 52 -26.08 -12.43 16.67
C THR A 52 -25.13 -12.02 17.81
N PRO A 53 -24.03 -11.30 17.56
CA PRO A 53 -23.45 -10.43 18.58
C PRO A 53 -24.16 -9.08 18.55
N ALA A 54 -24.69 -8.73 19.71
CA ALA A 54 -25.48 -7.53 19.97
C ALA A 54 -24.65 -6.25 19.88
N THR A 55 -25.34 -5.23 19.36
CA THR A 55 -25.08 -3.80 19.51
C THR A 55 -24.87 -3.43 20.99
N THR A 56 -23.70 -2.88 21.32
CA THR A 56 -23.54 -2.01 22.50
C THR A 56 -23.32 -0.59 22.03
N ALA A 57 -24.44 0.13 21.92
CA ALA A 57 -24.46 1.57 21.95
C ALA A 57 -24.05 2.00 23.37
N SER A 58 -22.92 2.69 23.50
CA SER A 58 -22.57 3.42 24.71
C SER A 58 -22.69 4.90 24.41
N SER A 59 -23.89 5.43 24.66
CA SER A 59 -24.09 6.87 24.86
C SER A 59 -23.50 7.25 26.22
N SER A 60 -22.48 8.12 26.21
CA SER A 60 -22.09 8.88 27.40
C SER A 60 -22.03 10.37 27.05
N VAL A 61 -23.11 11.04 27.42
CA VAL A 61 -23.18 12.31 28.15
C VAL A 61 -22.13 13.37 27.80
N ILE A 62 -22.60 14.34 27.02
CA ILE A 62 -22.28 15.78 27.08
C ILE A 62 -22.11 16.26 28.53
N GLU A 63 -20.91 16.74 28.86
CA GLU A 63 -20.71 17.64 30.00
C GLU A 63 -20.07 18.94 29.50
N THR A 64 -20.90 19.97 29.46
CA THR A 64 -20.56 21.37 29.26
C THR A 64 -19.74 21.84 30.45
N THR A 65 -18.49 22.26 30.25
CA THR A 65 -17.79 23.12 31.21
C THR A 65 -17.36 24.38 30.50
N GLU A 66 -18.24 25.37 30.59
CA GLU A 66 -17.95 26.77 30.33
C GLU A 66 -17.10 27.29 31.50
N SER A 67 -15.88 27.76 31.22
CA SER A 67 -15.17 28.68 32.12
C SER A 67 -14.34 29.65 31.29
N SER A 68 -14.80 30.90 31.34
CA SER A 68 -14.20 32.08 30.75
C SER A 68 -12.98 32.59 31.53
N THR A 69 -12.19 33.42 30.85
CA THR A 69 -11.24 34.45 31.37
C THR A 69 -9.93 33.93 31.98
N ALA A 70 -8.75 34.48 31.73
CA ALA A 70 -8.36 35.77 31.16
C ALA A 70 -6.94 35.75 30.58
N GLU A 71 -6.64 36.83 29.88
CA GLU A 71 -5.44 37.19 29.14
C GLU A 71 -4.10 36.97 29.84
N THR A 72 -3.08 36.60 29.07
CA THR A 72 -1.73 37.14 29.27
C THR A 72 -1.08 37.34 27.91
N SER A 73 -1.05 38.60 27.48
CA SER A 73 -0.23 39.08 26.39
C SER A 73 1.25 38.94 26.76
N THR A 74 2.00 38.13 26.01
CA THR A 74 3.45 38.30 25.91
C THR A 74 3.83 38.37 24.44
N LYS A 75 3.98 39.62 23.97
CA LYS A 75 4.75 39.97 22.78
C LYS A 75 6.13 39.34 22.87
N GLY A 76 6.45 38.50 21.90
CA GLY A 76 7.80 38.03 21.59
C GLY A 76 7.99 38.06 20.08
N SER A 77 8.10 39.28 19.54
CA SER A 77 8.50 39.52 18.17
C SER A 77 9.92 38.98 17.98
N GLY A 78 10.05 37.93 17.18
CA GLY A 78 11.30 37.31 16.79
C GLY A 78 11.13 36.80 15.36
N GLU A 79 10.89 37.73 14.45
CA GLU A 79 10.85 37.52 13.01
C GLU A 79 12.27 37.20 12.54
N THR A 80 12.59 35.92 12.47
CA THR A 80 13.72 35.43 11.68
C THR A 80 13.16 34.86 10.40
N SER A 81 13.13 35.71 9.36
CA SER A 81 12.90 35.31 7.98
C SER A 81 13.93 34.26 7.57
N THR A 82 13.47 33.02 7.45
CA THR A 82 14.03 32.01 6.57
C THR A 82 12.85 31.20 6.07
N SER A 83 12.36 31.57 4.89
CA SER A 83 11.28 30.94 4.15
C SER A 83 11.63 29.47 3.87
N LYS A 84 11.17 28.60 4.76
CA LYS A 84 11.03 27.16 4.52
C LYS A 84 9.57 26.82 4.84
N PRO A 85 8.84 26.15 3.94
CA PRO A 85 7.51 25.65 4.27
C PRO A 85 7.69 24.73 5.47
N ARG A 86 6.98 25.04 6.55
CA ARG A 86 7.20 24.42 7.85
C ARG A 86 6.38 23.12 7.88
N MET A 87 6.88 22.10 7.19
CA MET A 87 6.43 20.73 7.41
C MET A 87 6.42 20.45 8.92
N THR A 88 5.45 19.67 9.39
CA THR A 88 5.49 19.13 10.75
C THR A 88 6.72 18.22 10.88
N LYS A 89 7.16 17.95 12.10
CA LYS A 89 8.38 17.14 12.31
C LYS A 89 8.22 15.73 11.75
N GLU A 90 6.99 15.23 11.82
CA GLU A 90 6.54 13.93 11.35
C GLU A 90 6.59 13.86 9.83
N VAL A 91 6.06 14.88 9.15
CA VAL A 91 6.14 15.02 7.68
C VAL A 91 7.59 15.19 7.22
N GLU A 92 8.41 15.96 7.94
CA GLU A 92 9.83 16.11 7.61
C GLU A 92 10.60 14.79 7.75
N ALA A 93 10.26 13.96 8.74
CA ALA A 93 10.83 12.63 8.89
C ALA A 93 10.46 11.70 7.73
N ALA A 94 9.19 11.69 7.33
CA ALA A 94 8.72 10.94 6.16
C ALA A 94 9.40 11.44 4.88
N TYR A 95 9.49 12.75 4.67
CA TYR A 95 10.19 13.33 3.52
C TYR A 95 11.65 12.88 3.43
N LYS A 96 12.38 12.89 4.56
CA LYS A 96 13.78 12.41 4.58
C LYS A 96 13.91 10.96 4.17
N ALA A 97 12.97 10.11 4.55
CA ALA A 97 12.97 8.69 4.20
C ALA A 97 12.52 8.42 2.75
N PHE A 98 11.54 9.19 2.25
CA PHE A 98 10.82 8.87 1.00
C PHE A 98 10.94 9.92 -0.11
N SER A 99 11.88 10.88 0.02
CA SER A 99 12.06 11.97 -0.95
C SER A 99 12.35 11.53 -2.40
N SER A 100 12.79 10.29 -2.65
CA SER A 100 12.98 9.79 -4.01
C SER A 100 11.68 9.39 -4.71
N LEU A 101 10.60 9.15 -3.95
CA LEU A 101 9.32 8.69 -4.49
C LEU A 101 8.42 9.82 -4.97
N ALA A 102 8.53 11.01 -4.38
CA ALA A 102 7.62 12.11 -4.65
C ALA A 102 8.29 13.48 -4.46
N PRO A 103 7.81 14.51 -5.18
CA PRO A 103 8.34 15.85 -5.09
C PRO A 103 8.07 16.48 -3.71
N VAL A 104 8.90 17.45 -3.31
CA VAL A 104 8.77 18.13 -2.01
C VAL A 104 7.41 18.83 -1.88
N GLU A 105 6.89 19.34 -2.99
CA GLU A 105 5.59 19.99 -3.11
C GLU A 105 4.43 19.07 -2.69
N LEU A 106 4.57 17.75 -2.86
CA LEU A 106 3.57 16.80 -2.36
C LEU A 106 3.65 16.70 -0.83
N PHE A 107 4.85 16.61 -0.28
CA PHE A 107 5.03 16.50 1.17
C PHE A 107 4.57 17.75 1.92
N GLU A 108 4.68 18.93 1.31
CA GLU A 108 4.21 20.19 1.89
C GLU A 108 2.68 20.24 2.06
N GLN A 109 1.95 19.39 1.34
CA GLN A 109 0.49 19.28 1.41
C GLN A 109 0.01 18.30 2.49
N PHE A 110 0.92 17.57 3.15
CA PHE A 110 0.57 16.70 4.27
C PHE A 110 0.51 17.47 5.59
N GLU A 111 -0.53 17.19 6.38
CA GLU A 111 -0.67 17.69 7.75
C GLU A 111 -0.09 16.71 8.77
N THR A 112 -0.28 15.41 8.54
CA THR A 112 0.19 14.34 9.42
C THR A 112 0.89 13.24 8.64
N CYS A 113 1.86 12.59 9.28
CA CYS A 113 2.54 11.38 8.79
C CYS A 113 2.86 10.48 9.98
N ASP A 114 2.11 9.40 10.15
CA ASP A 114 2.25 8.50 11.30
C ASP A 114 2.72 7.10 10.86
N PRO A 115 3.47 6.36 11.69
CA PRO A 115 3.82 4.99 11.38
C PRO A 115 2.58 4.11 11.17
N SER A 116 2.50 3.37 10.06
CA SER A 116 1.24 2.72 9.63
C SER A 116 0.98 1.33 10.22
N GLY A 117 1.69 0.96 11.29
CA GLY A 117 1.58 -0.34 11.96
C GLY A 117 2.33 -1.49 11.27
N VAL A 118 2.89 -1.22 10.09
CA VAL A 118 3.89 -2.08 9.42
C VAL A 118 5.27 -1.48 9.69
N GLU A 119 6.29 -2.33 9.86
CA GLU A 119 7.67 -1.87 10.00
C GLU A 119 8.07 -0.98 8.82
N ASP A 120 8.80 0.10 9.12
CA ASP A 120 9.36 1.05 8.16
C ASP A 120 8.32 1.59 7.15
N SER A 121 7.11 1.89 7.67
CA SER A 121 6.00 2.41 6.88
C SER A 121 5.36 3.63 7.51
N PHE A 122 4.92 4.57 6.67
CA PHE A 122 4.26 5.80 7.09
C PHE A 122 2.93 5.97 6.35
N ALA A 123 1.91 6.45 7.06
CA ALA A 123 0.63 6.88 6.54
C ALA A 123 0.57 8.40 6.65
N CYS A 124 0.66 9.08 5.51
CA CYS A 124 0.56 10.53 5.43
C CYS A 124 -0.82 10.96 4.95
N ASN A 125 -1.35 12.03 5.52
CA ASN A 125 -2.66 12.56 5.17
C ASN A 125 -2.58 14.06 4.92
N GLY A 126 -3.24 14.50 3.86
CA GLY A 126 -3.47 15.91 3.55
C GLY A 126 -4.91 16.12 3.07
N PRO A 127 -5.55 17.26 3.43
CA PRO A 127 -6.94 17.51 3.06
C PRO A 127 -7.16 17.60 1.55
N GLU A 128 -6.18 18.09 0.80
CA GLU A 128 -6.26 18.27 -0.66
C GLU A 128 -5.74 17.05 -1.44
N VAL A 129 -4.67 16.44 -0.93
CA VAL A 129 -3.99 15.34 -1.63
C VAL A 129 -4.55 13.96 -1.26
N GLY A 130 -5.21 13.84 -0.11
CA GLY A 130 -5.74 12.58 0.41
C GLY A 130 -4.72 11.80 1.23
N GLN A 131 -4.91 10.48 1.29
CA GLN A 131 -4.07 9.58 2.08
C GLN A 131 -3.03 8.87 1.20
N PHE A 132 -1.78 8.85 1.69
CA PHE A 132 -0.66 8.17 1.06
C PHE A 132 -0.01 7.20 2.02
N GLN A 133 0.37 6.04 1.50
CA GLN A 133 1.11 5.02 2.23
C GLN A 133 2.51 4.92 1.66
N PHE A 134 3.51 5.07 2.51
CA PHE A 134 4.92 4.93 2.18
C PHE A 134 5.48 3.68 2.86
N PHE A 135 6.34 2.96 2.14
CA PHE A 135 6.98 1.74 2.63
C PHE A 135 8.44 1.74 2.23
N ASP A 136 9.32 1.45 3.19
CA ASP A 136 10.72 1.09 2.96
C ASP A 136 10.83 -0.43 3.09
N ASN A 137 10.69 -1.14 1.96
CA ASN A 137 10.76 -2.58 1.93
C ASN A 137 11.09 -3.10 0.52
N ALA A 138 12.34 -3.52 0.31
CA ALA A 138 12.83 -4.00 -0.98
C ALA A 138 12.03 -5.19 -1.56
N SER A 139 11.51 -6.08 -0.71
CA SER A 139 10.69 -7.21 -1.16
C SER A 139 9.32 -6.73 -1.67
N LYS A 140 8.75 -5.72 -0.99
CA LYS A 140 7.53 -5.06 -1.45
C LYS A 140 7.77 -4.29 -2.74
N ALA A 141 8.87 -3.53 -2.87
CA ALA A 141 9.21 -2.83 -4.10
C ALA A 141 9.31 -3.79 -5.29
N THR A 142 10.07 -4.86 -5.14
CA THR A 142 10.23 -5.89 -6.19
C THR A 142 8.90 -6.52 -6.61
N SER A 143 8.09 -6.96 -5.64
CA SER A 143 6.79 -7.58 -5.94
C SER A 143 5.78 -6.58 -6.53
N THR A 144 5.85 -5.32 -6.11
CA THR A 144 4.99 -4.25 -6.63
C THR A 144 5.37 -3.87 -8.08
N THR A 145 6.66 -3.84 -8.40
CA THR A 145 7.13 -3.64 -9.78
C THR A 145 6.64 -4.75 -10.71
N GLN A 146 6.72 -6.02 -10.28
CA GLN A 146 6.17 -7.15 -11.04
C GLN A 146 4.67 -7.01 -11.25
N LEU A 147 3.94 -6.65 -10.18
CA LEU A 147 2.50 -6.41 -10.26
C LEU A 147 2.15 -5.35 -11.30
N LEU A 148 2.84 -4.21 -11.28
CA LEU A 148 2.57 -3.08 -12.18
C LEU A 148 2.88 -3.40 -13.64
N THR A 149 3.94 -4.17 -13.90
CA THR A 149 4.43 -4.42 -15.26
C THR A 149 3.79 -5.66 -15.90
N GLU A 150 3.34 -6.64 -15.12
CA GLU A 150 2.83 -7.92 -15.65
C GLU A 150 1.31 -8.05 -15.62
N LEU A 151 0.60 -7.31 -14.77
CA LEU A 151 -0.85 -7.43 -14.69
C LEU A 151 -1.59 -6.68 -15.80
N ARG A 152 -2.60 -7.34 -16.37
CA ARG A 152 -3.49 -6.74 -17.39
C ARG A 152 -4.32 -5.56 -16.88
N SER A 153 -4.60 -5.54 -15.58
CA SER A 153 -5.32 -4.47 -14.87
C SER A 153 -4.42 -3.30 -14.49
N SER A 154 -3.14 -3.36 -14.83
CA SER A 154 -2.15 -2.33 -14.53
C SER A 154 -1.79 -1.53 -15.77
N ARG A 155 -1.36 -0.29 -15.54
CA ARG A 155 -0.88 0.65 -16.54
C ARG A 155 0.35 1.36 -15.97
N VAL A 156 1.33 1.57 -16.83
CA VAL A 156 2.62 2.16 -16.46
C VAL A 156 2.83 3.41 -17.31
N VAL A 157 3.09 4.55 -16.66
CA VAL A 157 3.35 5.82 -17.35
C VAL A 157 4.85 6.10 -17.47
N GLU A 158 5.63 5.63 -16.49
CA GLU A 158 7.07 5.75 -16.42
C GLU A 158 7.68 4.42 -15.99
N ASP A 159 8.66 3.96 -16.76
CA ASP A 159 9.51 2.82 -16.41
C ASP A 159 10.92 3.11 -16.90
N SER A 160 11.82 3.39 -15.96
CA SER A 160 13.25 3.59 -16.21
C SER A 160 14.09 2.42 -15.69
N GLY A 161 13.47 1.35 -15.19
CA GLY A 161 14.11 0.28 -14.44
C GLY A 161 14.38 0.64 -12.97
N SER A 162 14.97 1.81 -12.68
CA SER A 162 15.18 2.27 -11.30
C SER A 162 13.91 2.87 -10.68
N LYS A 163 13.10 3.57 -11.49
CA LYS A 163 11.81 4.12 -11.07
C LYS A 163 10.68 3.62 -11.96
N VAL A 164 9.60 3.19 -11.32
CA VAL A 164 8.36 2.76 -11.99
C VAL A 164 7.18 3.53 -11.41
N VAL A 165 6.39 4.16 -12.27
CA VAL A 165 5.17 4.90 -11.90
C VAL A 165 4.00 4.36 -12.70
N GLY A 166 2.91 4.05 -12.01
CA GLY A 166 1.71 3.55 -12.66
C GLY A 166 0.57 3.35 -11.68
N TRP A 167 -0.44 2.62 -12.14
CA TRP A 167 -1.55 2.24 -11.28
C TRP A 167 -2.06 0.84 -11.60
N THR A 168 -2.76 0.24 -10.63
CA THR A 168 -3.52 -0.99 -10.83
C THR A 168 -4.99 -0.74 -10.46
N THR A 169 -5.91 -1.22 -11.28
CA THR A 169 -7.35 -1.06 -11.03
C THR A 169 -7.94 -2.34 -10.43
N ILE A 170 -8.67 -2.20 -9.33
CA ILE A 170 -9.39 -3.29 -8.63
C ILE A 170 -10.81 -2.83 -8.34
N GLY A 171 -11.79 -3.39 -9.04
CA GLY A 171 -13.18 -2.92 -8.96
C GLY A 171 -13.30 -1.47 -9.43
N THR A 172 -13.77 -0.58 -8.56
CA THR A 172 -13.90 0.87 -8.80
C THR A 172 -12.81 1.69 -8.12
N MET A 173 -11.73 1.04 -7.67
CA MET A 173 -10.59 1.67 -7.02
C MET A 173 -9.35 1.52 -7.90
N SER A 174 -8.60 2.60 -8.01
CA SER A 174 -7.26 2.61 -8.59
C SER A 174 -6.23 2.80 -7.49
N ILE A 175 -5.15 2.01 -7.54
CA ILE A 175 -4.01 2.13 -6.65
C ILE A 175 -2.87 2.75 -7.45
N ILE A 176 -2.69 4.07 -7.32
CA ILE A 176 -1.55 4.79 -7.88
C ILE A 176 -0.32 4.39 -7.08
N THR A 177 0.76 4.06 -7.77
CA THR A 177 1.97 3.51 -7.18
C THR A 177 3.21 4.11 -7.81
N VAL A 178 4.16 4.50 -6.97
CA VAL A 178 5.54 4.81 -7.36
C VAL A 178 6.47 3.84 -6.67
N VAL A 179 7.39 3.26 -7.41
CA VAL A 179 8.43 2.38 -6.89
C VAL A 179 9.79 2.96 -7.22
N ASP A 180 10.65 3.04 -6.20
CA ASP A 180 12.09 3.23 -6.34
C ASP A 180 12.75 1.86 -6.09
N ASN A 181 13.17 1.20 -7.16
CA ASN A 181 13.78 -0.12 -7.11
C ASN A 181 15.20 -0.10 -6.53
N ASP A 182 15.89 1.04 -6.60
CA ASP A 182 17.27 1.17 -6.10
C ASP A 182 17.28 1.31 -4.57
N GLN A 183 16.30 2.03 -4.02
CA GLN A 183 16.16 2.23 -2.58
C GLN A 183 15.17 1.24 -1.93
N GLY A 184 14.40 0.48 -2.71
CA GLY A 184 13.40 -0.45 -2.18
C GLY A 184 12.19 0.25 -1.59
N LEU A 185 11.86 1.45 -2.07
CA LEU A 185 10.79 2.28 -1.53
C LEU A 185 9.53 2.18 -2.39
N VAL A 186 8.37 2.28 -1.75
CA VAL A 186 7.06 2.26 -2.42
C VAL A 186 6.16 3.35 -1.85
N LEU A 187 5.56 4.15 -2.73
CA LEU A 187 4.43 5.04 -2.44
C LEU A 187 3.17 4.44 -3.04
N GLN A 188 2.07 4.42 -2.28
CA GLN A 188 0.76 4.00 -2.73
C GLN A 188 -0.31 5.01 -2.35
N GLN A 189 -1.20 5.31 -3.29
CA GLN A 189 -2.40 6.10 -3.05
C GLN A 189 -3.61 5.34 -3.63
N MET A 190 -4.65 5.19 -2.81
CA MET A 190 -5.92 4.65 -3.27
C MET A 190 -6.86 5.78 -3.67
N VAL A 191 -7.38 5.73 -4.90
CA VAL A 191 -8.35 6.69 -5.42
C VAL A 191 -9.54 5.96 -6.04
N SER A 192 -10.71 6.58 -6.03
CA SER A 192 -11.89 6.04 -6.71
C SER A 192 -11.80 6.36 -8.20
N SER A 193 -11.78 5.32 -9.04
CA SER A 193 -11.69 5.46 -10.50
C SER A 193 -12.93 6.10 -11.13
N ASP A 194 -14.05 6.15 -10.40
CA ASP A 194 -15.29 6.82 -10.85
C ASP A 194 -15.21 8.35 -10.71
N LYS A 195 -14.26 8.85 -9.92
CA LYS A 195 -14.15 10.28 -9.57
C LYS A 195 -12.83 10.89 -10.01
N ILE A 196 -11.77 10.10 -10.03
CA ILE A 196 -10.40 10.55 -10.25
C ILE A 196 -9.81 9.66 -11.33
N ASP A 197 -9.42 10.25 -12.45
CA ASP A 197 -8.60 9.55 -13.42
C ASP A 197 -7.17 9.36 -12.83
N PRO A 198 -6.67 8.11 -12.74
CA PRO A 198 -5.41 7.85 -12.08
C PRO A 198 -4.19 8.38 -12.86
N GLU A 199 -4.27 8.50 -14.18
CA GLU A 199 -3.19 9.03 -15.01
C GLU A 199 -3.07 10.53 -14.83
N GLU A 200 -4.20 11.25 -14.94
CA GLU A 200 -4.24 12.69 -14.65
C GLU A 200 -3.75 12.98 -13.23
N ARG A 201 -4.20 12.18 -12.25
CA ARG A 201 -3.79 12.34 -10.86
C ARG A 201 -2.29 12.16 -10.64
N ILE A 202 -1.65 11.23 -11.35
CA ILE A 202 -0.18 11.05 -11.30
C ILE A 202 0.54 12.34 -11.71
N TYR A 203 0.04 13.02 -12.74
CA TYR A 203 0.62 14.28 -13.23
C TYR A 203 0.34 15.46 -12.31
N GLU A 204 -0.89 15.57 -11.78
CA GLU A 204 -1.25 16.60 -10.80
C GLU A 204 -0.37 16.56 -9.55
N LEU A 205 -0.03 15.35 -9.09
CA LEU A 205 0.82 15.12 -7.93
C LEU A 205 2.32 15.25 -8.22
N GLY A 206 2.70 15.51 -9.48
CA GLY A 206 4.09 15.61 -9.91
C GLY A 206 4.88 14.31 -9.78
N LEU A 207 4.21 13.15 -9.78
CA LEU A 207 4.85 11.84 -9.64
C LEU A 207 5.53 11.38 -10.94
N SER A 208 5.04 11.89 -12.08
CA SER A 208 5.65 11.73 -13.41
C SER A 208 5.30 12.94 -14.29
N THR A 209 5.86 12.98 -15.50
CA THR A 209 5.57 14.03 -16.51
C THR A 209 4.73 13.45 -17.64
N PRO A 210 3.76 14.22 -18.19
CA PRO A 210 3.09 13.83 -19.42
C PRO A 210 4.12 13.56 -20.50
N LYS A 211 3.98 12.44 -21.21
CA LYS A 211 4.71 12.28 -22.46
C LYS A 211 4.01 13.16 -23.47
N ASP A 212 4.72 14.14 -24.01
CA ASP A 212 4.24 14.92 -25.15
C ASP A 212 3.82 13.92 -26.23
N THR A 213 2.52 13.69 -26.34
CA THR A 213 1.96 12.99 -27.49
C THR A 213 2.16 13.98 -28.60
N GLU A 214 3.19 13.77 -29.43
CA GLU A 214 3.41 14.55 -30.65
C GLU A 214 2.04 14.72 -31.32
N GLU A 215 1.53 15.94 -31.34
CA GLU A 215 0.41 16.31 -32.19
C GLU A 215 0.78 15.83 -33.58
N SER A 216 0.07 14.80 -34.04
CA SER A 216 0.05 14.42 -35.44
C SER A 216 -0.45 15.66 -36.17
N SER A 217 0.49 16.42 -36.69
CA SER A 217 0.26 17.51 -37.61
C SER A 217 -0.28 16.88 -38.89
N GLU A 218 -1.59 16.70 -38.95
CA GLU A 218 -2.30 16.54 -40.21
C GLU A 218 -2.14 17.86 -40.98
N GLU A 219 -1.01 18.01 -41.68
CA GLU A 219 -0.90 18.89 -42.83
C GLU A 219 -1.91 18.40 -43.87
N THR A 220 -3.13 18.94 -43.81
CA THR A 220 -4.03 19.00 -44.94
C THR A 220 -3.36 19.86 -46.02
N SER A 221 -2.54 19.22 -46.85
CA SER A 221 -2.17 19.74 -48.16
C SER A 221 -3.43 19.80 -49.01
N ALA A 222 -4.09 20.97 -48.97
CA ALA A 222 -5.12 21.34 -49.92
C ALA A 222 -4.50 21.43 -51.32
N SER A 223 -4.56 20.32 -52.06
CA SER A 223 -4.36 20.29 -53.50
C SER A 223 -5.46 21.11 -54.16
N LYS A 224 -5.10 22.29 -54.69
CA LYS A 224 -5.98 23.09 -55.53
C LYS A 224 -5.53 22.90 -56.98
N ASN A 225 -6.32 22.09 -57.67
CA ASN A 225 -6.31 21.91 -59.12
C ASN A 225 -7.00 23.08 -59.82
#